data_AF-A0AAV8XV87-F1
#
_entry.id   AF-A0AAV8XV87-F1
#
_cell.length_a   1.000
_cell.length_b   1.000
_cell.length_c   1.000
_cell.angle_alpha   90.00
_cell.angle_beta   90.00
_cell.angle_gamma   90.00
#
_symmetry.space_group_name_H-M   'P 1'
#
loop_
_entity.id
_entity.type
_entity.pdbx_description
1 polymer ?
#
loop_
_entity_poly.entity_id
_entity_poly.type
_entity_poly.pdbx_seq_one_letter_code
_entity_poly.pdbx_strand_id
1 'polypeptide(L)'
;MVIDIVREKLISIGITKRMATNLVSMYINRKVYIKMNDVMIGPRVTSLGLPQGSILSPLLYIIYSSDFNSHLEQSIRTIQFADDICIYIETTSISQGHSKLSQAMEVIHNWCNKNGLPIAENKSSFLSDKMVTRLNAKNSQCMTQLHKLTIQVLTLPYWHNKKTPLLVESYTRIA
;
A
#
# COMPACT_ATOMS: atom_id res chain seq x y z
N MET A 1 -9.29 -16.91 4.61
CA MET A 1 -9.96 -15.59 4.73
C MET A 1 -8.92 -14.56 5.15
N VAL A 2 -9.06 -13.26 4.82
CA VAL A 2 -8.09 -12.19 5.22
C VAL A 2 -7.72 -12.27 6.71
N ILE A 3 -8.71 -12.56 7.54
CA ILE A 3 -8.62 -12.80 8.99
C ILE A 3 -7.66 -13.96 9.35
N ASP A 4 -7.64 -15.04 8.58
CA ASP A 4 -6.70 -16.14 8.79
C ASP A 4 -5.26 -15.70 8.50
N ILE A 5 -5.05 -14.92 7.44
CA ILE A 5 -3.72 -14.40 7.09
C ILE A 5 -3.19 -13.52 8.23
N VAL A 6 -4.03 -12.64 8.78
CA VAL A 6 -3.66 -11.81 9.94
C VAL A 6 -3.30 -12.70 11.14
N ARG A 7 -4.08 -13.74 11.43
CA ARG A 7 -3.79 -14.67 12.53
C ARG A 7 -2.43 -15.33 12.36
N GLU A 8 -2.13 -15.85 11.17
CA GLU A 8 -0.83 -16.49 10.90
C GLU A 8 0.34 -15.49 11.01
N LYS A 9 0.16 -14.24 10.54
CA LYS A 9 1.17 -13.18 10.69
C LYS A 9 1.39 -12.74 12.15
N LEU A 10 0.33 -12.72 12.96
CA LEU A 10 0.47 -12.47 14.40
C LEU A 10 1.30 -13.58 15.06
N ILE A 11 1.03 -14.84 14.70
CA ILE A 11 1.78 -15.99 15.21
C ILE A 11 3.24 -15.94 14.78
N SER A 12 3.54 -15.59 13.53
CA SER A 12 4.92 -15.50 13.03
C SER A 12 5.74 -14.39 13.71
N ILE A 13 5.09 -13.33 14.21
CA ILE A 13 5.74 -12.26 14.99
C ILE A 13 5.94 -12.67 16.47
N GLY A 14 5.47 -13.86 16.88
CA GLY A 14 5.68 -14.41 18.22
C GLY A 14 4.48 -14.27 19.17
N ILE A 15 3.32 -13.81 18.68
CA ILE A 15 2.09 -13.79 19.48
C ILE A 15 1.57 -15.22 19.63
N THR A 16 1.22 -15.61 20.86
CA THR A 16 0.69 -16.95 21.10
C THR A 16 -0.57 -17.21 20.28
N LYS A 17 -0.72 -18.43 19.76
CA LYS A 17 -1.89 -18.84 18.95
C LYS A 17 -3.23 -18.50 19.63
N ARG A 18 -3.30 -18.66 20.96
CA ARG A 18 -4.51 -18.33 21.75
C ARG A 18 -4.81 -16.82 21.69
N MET A 19 -3.82 -15.98 21.94
CA MET A 19 -3.98 -14.52 21.87
C MET A 19 -4.35 -14.07 20.45
N ALA A 20 -3.64 -14.56 19.44
CA ALA A 20 -3.92 -14.24 18.04
C ALA A 20 -5.36 -14.63 17.64
N THR A 21 -5.81 -15.82 18.05
CA THR A 21 -7.18 -16.29 17.79
C THR A 21 -8.21 -15.40 18.48
N ASN A 22 -7.98 -15.04 19.75
CA ASN A 22 -8.88 -14.16 20.48
C ASN A 22 -8.98 -12.77 19.84
N LEU A 23 -7.84 -12.16 19.49
CA LEU A 23 -7.80 -10.85 18.82
C LEU A 23 -8.59 -10.88 17.51
N VAL A 24 -8.32 -11.88 16.69
CA VAL A 24 -8.94 -12.01 15.37
C VAL A 24 -10.43 -12.36 15.46
N SER A 25 -10.85 -13.10 16.50
CA SER A 25 -12.26 -13.46 16.73
C SER A 25 -13.18 -12.23 16.92
N MET A 26 -12.64 -11.11 17.38
CA MET A 26 -13.37 -9.83 17.52
C MET A 26 -13.83 -9.27 16.17
N TYR A 27 -13.26 -9.75 15.06
CA TYR A 27 -13.50 -9.22 13.71
C TYR A 27 -14.33 -10.15 12.83
N ILE A 28 -14.69 -11.34 13.33
CA ILE A 28 -15.47 -12.36 12.62
C ILE A 28 -16.96 -12.21 12.98
N ASN A 29 -17.85 -12.52 12.03
CA ASN A 29 -19.31 -12.57 12.21
C ASN A 29 -19.93 -11.29 12.79
N ARG A 30 -19.34 -10.13 12.45
CA ARG A 30 -19.85 -8.83 12.92
C ARG A 30 -21.18 -8.54 12.26
N LYS A 31 -22.16 -8.12 13.06
CA LYS A 31 -23.46 -7.65 12.58
C LYS A 31 -23.36 -6.16 12.27
N VAL A 32 -23.59 -5.80 11.01
CA VAL A 32 -23.63 -4.42 10.55
C VAL A 32 -25.07 -4.03 10.26
N TYR A 33 -25.46 -2.87 10.78
CA TYR A 33 -26.74 -2.23 10.54
C TYR A 33 -26.49 -0.93 9.78
N ILE A 34 -27.36 -0.64 8.82
CA ILE A 34 -27.31 0.58 8.03
C ILE A 34 -28.53 1.40 8.42
N LYS A 35 -28.32 2.58 9.01
CA LYS A 35 -29.40 3.52 9.28
C LYS A 35 -29.46 4.55 8.16
N MET A 36 -30.59 4.61 7.46
CA MET A 36 -30.89 5.62 6.43
C MET A 36 -32.16 6.36 6.84
N ASN A 37 -32.03 7.64 7.16
CA ASN A 37 -33.09 8.44 7.80
C ASN A 37 -33.61 7.73 9.07
N ASP A 38 -34.92 7.48 9.16
CA ASP A 38 -35.56 6.77 10.27
C ASP A 38 -35.67 5.25 10.06
N VAL A 39 -35.14 4.73 8.95
CA VAL A 39 -35.18 3.30 8.64
C VAL A 39 -33.85 2.65 9.00
N MET A 40 -33.93 1.54 9.76
CA MET A 40 -32.79 0.69 10.07
C MET A 40 -32.85 -0.58 9.20
N ILE A 41 -31.81 -0.82 8.42
CA ILE A 41 -31.66 -1.97 7.52
C ILE A 41 -30.58 -2.90 8.10
N GLY A 42 -30.90 -4.17 8.34
CA GLY A 42 -29.94 -5.16 8.83
C GLY A 42 -30.57 -6.30 9.66
N PRO A 43 -29.74 -7.18 10.26
CA PRO A 43 -28.28 -7.17 10.20
C PRO A 43 -27.73 -7.81 8.91
N ARG A 44 -26.65 -7.24 8.38
CA ARG A 44 -25.74 -7.96 7.49
C ARG A 44 -24.58 -8.52 8.31
N VAL A 45 -24.32 -9.82 8.22
CA VAL A 45 -23.17 -10.43 8.88
C VAL A 45 -21.96 -10.31 7.96
N THR A 46 -20.86 -9.75 8.46
CA THR A 46 -19.59 -9.66 7.72
C THR A 46 -18.43 -10.14 8.57
N SER A 47 -17.56 -10.91 7.92
CA SER A 47 -16.23 -11.28 8.43
C SER A 47 -15.13 -10.68 7.53
N LEU A 48 -15.52 -9.78 6.62
CA LEU A 48 -14.61 -9.12 5.68
C LEU A 48 -14.24 -7.74 6.21
N GLY A 49 -12.95 -7.44 6.10
CA GLY A 49 -12.37 -6.16 6.49
C GLY A 49 -12.34 -5.92 8.00
N LEU A 50 -11.53 -4.94 8.37
CA LEU A 50 -11.43 -4.44 9.73
C LEU A 50 -12.47 -3.33 9.95
N PRO A 51 -13.13 -3.26 11.11
CA PRO A 51 -14.12 -2.24 11.43
C PRO A 51 -13.45 -0.87 11.48
N GLN A 52 -14.07 0.08 10.79
CA GLN A 52 -13.72 1.49 10.90
C GLN A 52 -13.99 1.97 12.33
N GLY A 53 -13.07 2.75 12.88
CA GLY A 53 -13.15 3.26 14.26
C GLY A 53 -12.60 2.32 15.34
N SER A 54 -12.15 1.11 15.00
CA SER A 54 -11.42 0.27 15.97
C SER A 54 -9.96 0.71 16.06
N ILE A 55 -9.49 0.93 17.29
CA ILE A 55 -8.12 1.36 17.61
C ILE A 55 -7.08 0.33 17.11
N LEU A 56 -7.44 -0.95 17.08
CA LEU A 56 -6.55 -2.03 16.66
C LEU A 56 -6.55 -2.25 15.13
N SER A 57 -7.54 -1.73 14.39
CA SER A 57 -7.61 -1.91 12.94
C SER A 57 -6.35 -1.39 12.21
N PRO A 58 -5.81 -0.18 12.51
CA PRO A 58 -4.57 0.28 11.88
C PRO A 58 -3.37 -0.63 12.18
N LEU A 59 -3.24 -1.09 13.43
CA LEU A 59 -2.15 -1.99 13.82
C LEU A 59 -2.23 -3.34 13.08
N LEU A 60 -3.43 -3.91 13.01
CA LEU A 60 -3.65 -5.16 12.29
C LEU A 60 -3.41 -4.99 10.79
N TYR A 61 -3.71 -3.83 10.22
CA TYR A 61 -3.37 -3.53 8.82
C TYR A 61 -1.85 -3.50 8.60
N ILE A 62 -1.09 -2.84 9.49
CA ILE A 62 0.39 -2.82 9.41
C ILE A 62 0.97 -4.23 9.45
N ILE A 63 0.48 -5.07 10.39
CA ILE A 63 0.92 -6.46 10.50
C ILE A 63 0.55 -7.24 9.22
N TYR A 64 -0.64 -6.99 8.70
CA TYR A 64 -1.14 -7.61 7.50
C TYR A 64 -0.34 -7.24 6.23
N SER A 65 0.13 -6.01 6.08
CA SER A 65 0.93 -5.57 4.92
C SER A 65 2.45 -5.64 5.14
N SER A 66 2.91 -6.10 6.31
CA SER A 66 4.33 -6.08 6.70
C SER A 66 5.30 -6.78 5.73
N ASP A 67 4.84 -7.79 5.01
CA ASP A 67 5.62 -8.57 4.04
C ASP A 67 5.44 -8.09 2.59
N PHE A 68 4.71 -6.99 2.35
CA PHE A 68 4.46 -6.46 1.00
C PHE A 68 5.76 -6.27 0.20
N ASN A 69 6.78 -5.69 0.84
CA ASN A 69 8.06 -5.39 0.20
C ASN A 69 8.98 -6.62 0.04
N SER A 70 8.69 -7.74 0.72
CA SER A 70 9.62 -8.88 0.79
C SER A 70 9.81 -9.61 -0.53
N HIS A 71 8.90 -9.42 -1.49
CA HIS A 71 8.92 -10.08 -2.79
C HIS A 71 9.51 -9.18 -3.90
N LEU A 72 9.81 -7.92 -3.61
CA LEU A 72 10.30 -6.94 -4.59
C LEU A 72 11.81 -7.00 -4.76
N GLU A 73 12.29 -6.72 -5.98
CA GLU A 73 13.72 -6.56 -6.25
C GLU A 73 14.29 -5.40 -5.42
N GLN A 74 15.53 -5.54 -4.94
CA GLN A 74 16.18 -4.55 -4.07
C GLN A 74 16.30 -3.14 -4.67
N SER A 75 16.31 -3.01 -6.00
CA SER A 75 16.30 -1.70 -6.68
C SER A 75 14.95 -0.99 -6.64
N ILE A 76 13.86 -1.73 -6.38
CA ILE A 76 12.52 -1.17 -6.28
C ILE A 76 12.32 -0.57 -4.89
N ARG A 77 11.78 0.64 -4.86
CA ARG A 77 11.44 1.36 -3.65
C ARG A 77 9.94 1.54 -3.57
N THR A 78 9.42 1.59 -2.35
CA THR A 78 8.00 1.78 -2.09
C THR A 78 7.77 2.84 -1.03
N ILE A 79 6.73 3.64 -1.19
CA ILE A 79 6.15 4.48 -0.15
C ILE A 79 4.73 3.97 0.07
N GLN A 80 4.37 3.67 1.31
CA GLN A 80 3.06 3.13 1.66
C GLN A 80 2.44 3.98 2.75
N PHE A 81 1.19 4.38 2.53
CA PHE A 81 0.36 5.00 3.54
C PHE A 81 -1.02 4.37 3.52
N ALA A 82 -1.29 3.48 4.48
CA ALA A 82 -2.45 2.60 4.43
C ALA A 82 -2.54 1.87 3.07
N ASP A 83 -3.68 1.97 2.37
CA ASP A 83 -3.93 1.37 1.06
C ASP A 83 -3.34 2.15 -0.13
N ASP A 84 -2.82 3.36 0.08
CA ASP A 84 -2.14 4.13 -0.95
C ASP A 84 -0.65 3.73 -1.03
N ILE A 85 -0.25 3.14 -2.17
CA ILE A 85 1.10 2.59 -2.37
C ILE A 85 1.73 3.20 -3.62
N CYS A 86 2.86 3.90 -3.45
CA CYS A 86 3.70 4.43 -4.53
C CYS A 86 4.93 3.53 -4.71
N ILE A 87 5.25 3.16 -5.96
CA ILE A 87 6.38 2.28 -6.30
C ILE A 87 7.26 3.00 -7.31
N TYR A 88 8.56 3.04 -7.04
CA TYR A 88 9.50 3.78 -7.88
C TYR A 88 10.86 3.10 -7.95
N ILE A 89 11.68 3.54 -8.90
CA ILE A 89 13.03 3.04 -9.13
C ILE A 89 13.94 4.21 -9.49
N GLU A 90 15.18 4.13 -9.03
CA GLU A 90 16.26 5.02 -9.46
C GLU A 90 17.06 4.30 -10.56
N THR A 91 17.12 4.89 -11.76
CA THR A 91 17.78 4.27 -12.93
C THR A 91 18.34 5.35 -13.85
N THR A 92 19.38 5.02 -14.59
CA THR A 92 19.93 5.87 -15.66
C THR A 92 19.29 5.59 -17.03
N SER A 93 18.52 4.51 -17.15
CA SER A 93 17.85 4.10 -18.39
C SER A 93 16.35 3.92 -18.17
N ILE A 94 15.55 4.68 -18.94
CA ILE A 94 14.08 4.66 -18.90
C ILE A 94 13.55 3.27 -19.29
N SER A 95 14.12 2.66 -20.34
CA SER A 95 13.68 1.34 -20.79
C SER A 95 13.92 0.27 -19.72
N GLN A 96 15.05 0.35 -19.02
CA GLN A 96 15.35 -0.53 -17.89
C GLN A 96 14.41 -0.27 -16.71
N GLY A 97 14.17 0.99 -16.36
CA GLY A 97 13.24 1.38 -15.31
C GLY A 97 11.84 0.84 -15.56
N HIS A 98 11.32 1.09 -16.76
CA HIS A 98 10.01 0.59 -17.19
C HIS A 98 9.93 -0.93 -17.07
N SER A 99 10.93 -1.67 -17.61
CA SER A 99 10.94 -3.13 -17.54
C SER A 99 10.90 -3.65 -16.10
N LYS A 100 11.73 -3.08 -15.21
CA LYS A 100 11.79 -3.48 -13.80
C LYS A 100 10.51 -3.16 -13.04
N LEU A 101 9.90 -2.01 -13.31
CA LEU A 101 8.64 -1.60 -12.69
C LEU A 101 7.46 -2.44 -13.19
N SER A 102 7.43 -2.80 -14.47
CA SER A 102 6.43 -3.74 -15.00
C SER A 102 6.54 -5.09 -14.31
N GLN A 103 7.75 -5.61 -14.11
CA GLN A 103 7.98 -6.86 -13.38
C GLN A 103 7.57 -6.73 -11.90
N ALA A 104 7.91 -5.62 -11.25
CA ALA A 104 7.49 -5.35 -9.87
C ALA A 104 5.96 -5.31 -9.73
N MET A 105 5.27 -4.72 -10.71
CA MET A 105 3.81 -4.65 -10.72
C MET A 105 3.17 -6.04 -10.81
N GLU A 106 3.74 -6.95 -11.61
CA GLU A 106 3.28 -8.34 -11.68
C GLU A 106 3.43 -9.07 -10.34
N VAL A 107 4.58 -8.90 -9.67
CA VAL A 107 4.82 -9.46 -8.34
C VAL A 107 3.80 -8.93 -7.32
N ILE A 108 3.54 -7.62 -7.34
CA ILE A 108 2.57 -6.99 -6.43
C ILE A 108 1.16 -7.46 -6.72
N HIS A 109 0.77 -7.56 -7.99
CA HIS A 109 -0.54 -8.08 -8.38
C HIS A 109 -0.75 -9.51 -7.86
N ASN A 110 0.26 -10.37 -7.97
CA ASN A 110 0.21 -11.73 -7.44
C ASN A 110 0.11 -11.75 -5.91
N TRP A 111 0.88 -10.90 -5.21
CA TRP A 111 0.79 -10.76 -3.75
C TRP A 111 -0.61 -10.27 -3.32
N CYS A 112 -1.16 -9.27 -4.01
CA CYS A 112 -2.49 -8.71 -3.80
C CYS A 112 -3.58 -9.80 -3.92
N ASN A 113 -3.53 -10.59 -4.99
CA ASN A 113 -4.49 -11.68 -5.21
C ASN A 113 -4.38 -12.77 -4.14
N LYS A 114 -3.15 -13.17 -3.77
CA LYS A 114 -2.91 -14.15 -2.71
C LYS A 114 -3.42 -13.69 -1.35
N ASN A 115 -3.34 -12.39 -1.07
CA ASN A 115 -3.79 -11.82 0.19
C ASN A 115 -5.28 -11.43 0.17
N GLY A 116 -5.95 -11.41 -0.98
CA GLY A 116 -7.35 -10.99 -1.10
C GLY A 116 -7.53 -9.46 -1.07
N LEU A 117 -6.53 -8.73 -1.58
CA LEU A 117 -6.56 -7.29 -1.84
C LEU A 117 -6.56 -7.04 -3.36
N PRO A 118 -7.70 -7.17 -4.04
CA PRO A 118 -7.74 -6.89 -5.47
C PRO A 118 -7.33 -5.44 -5.75
N ILE A 119 -6.44 -5.27 -6.73
CA ILE A 119 -5.99 -3.94 -7.14
C ILE A 119 -7.17 -3.20 -7.78
N ALA A 120 -7.39 -1.95 -7.36
CA ALA A 120 -8.37 -1.10 -7.99
C ALA A 120 -7.80 -0.51 -9.28
N GLU A 121 -7.78 -1.28 -10.38
CA GLU A 121 -7.20 -0.89 -11.68
C GLU A 121 -7.67 0.49 -12.14
N ASN A 122 -8.97 0.77 -11.98
CA ASN A 122 -9.57 2.05 -12.34
C ASN A 122 -9.03 3.24 -11.53
N LYS A 123 -8.39 2.99 -10.38
CA LYS A 123 -7.75 3.98 -9.51
C LYS A 123 -6.22 4.00 -9.67
N SER A 124 -5.63 2.92 -10.16
CA SER A 124 -4.19 2.78 -10.35
C SER A 124 -3.74 3.36 -11.71
N SER A 125 -2.56 3.96 -11.74
CA SER A 125 -2.01 4.58 -12.95
C SER A 125 -0.51 4.30 -13.09
N PHE A 126 -0.06 4.06 -14.32
CA PHE A 126 1.37 4.06 -14.64
C PHE A 126 1.76 5.46 -15.17
N LEU A 127 2.74 6.10 -14.54
CA LEU A 127 3.18 7.45 -14.86
C LEU A 127 4.60 7.40 -15.44
N SER A 128 4.72 7.23 -16.77
CA SER A 128 6.02 7.04 -17.43
C SER A 128 6.70 8.34 -17.90
N ASP A 129 5.93 9.36 -18.30
CA ASP A 129 6.52 10.39 -19.20
C ASP A 129 6.55 11.83 -18.63
N LYS A 130 5.86 12.13 -17.51
CA LYS A 130 5.64 13.53 -17.08
C LYS A 130 6.23 13.93 -15.72
N MET A 131 6.71 12.99 -14.91
CA MET A 131 7.35 13.27 -13.61
C MET A 131 8.71 12.58 -13.47
N VAL A 132 9.54 12.69 -14.50
CA VAL A 132 10.98 12.47 -14.35
C VAL A 132 11.54 13.62 -13.53
N THR A 133 11.79 13.40 -12.24
CA THR A 133 12.50 14.41 -11.45
C THR A 133 13.99 14.24 -11.69
N ARG A 134 14.60 15.12 -12.48
CA ARG A 134 16.07 15.17 -12.61
C ARG A 134 16.67 15.65 -11.27
N LEU A 135 16.89 14.73 -10.34
CA LEU A 135 17.57 15.00 -9.09
C LEU A 135 19.07 15.16 -9.36
N ASN A 136 19.54 16.40 -9.42
CA ASN A 136 20.97 16.70 -9.52
C ASN A 136 21.68 16.22 -8.25
N ALA A 137 22.44 15.13 -8.36
CA ALA A 137 23.18 14.49 -7.29
C ALA A 137 24.45 15.25 -6.86
N LYS A 138 24.32 16.55 -6.57
CA LYS A 138 25.33 17.29 -5.81
C LYS A 138 24.76 17.52 -4.41
N ASN A 139 25.21 16.67 -3.48
CA ASN A 139 25.00 16.71 -2.03
C ASN A 139 23.85 15.86 -1.48
N SER A 140 24.03 15.51 -0.20
CA SER A 140 23.22 14.70 0.72
C SER A 140 21.73 15.08 0.89
N GLN A 141 21.18 15.90 -0.01
CA GLN A 141 19.79 16.41 0.00
C GLN A 141 18.82 15.58 -0.86
N CYS A 142 19.28 14.53 -1.56
CA CYS A 142 18.44 13.67 -2.40
C CYS A 142 17.27 13.05 -1.61
N MET A 143 17.53 12.53 -0.40
CA MET A 143 16.49 11.98 0.47
C MET A 143 15.51 13.03 0.99
N THR A 144 15.95 14.27 1.19
CA THR A 144 15.09 15.38 1.60
C THR A 144 14.23 15.88 0.44
N GLN A 145 14.72 15.82 -0.80
CA GLN A 145 13.97 16.13 -2.01
C GLN A 145 12.98 15.01 -2.37
N LEU A 146 13.34 13.74 -2.17
CA LEU A 146 12.41 12.62 -2.26
C LEU A 146 11.30 12.75 -1.23
N HIS A 147 11.58 13.02 0.05
CA HIS A 147 10.54 13.28 1.04
C HIS A 147 9.68 14.50 0.72
N LYS A 148 10.26 15.59 0.18
CA LYS A 148 9.50 16.76 -0.27
C LYS A 148 8.61 16.43 -1.47
N LEU A 149 9.10 15.61 -2.39
CA LEU A 149 8.31 15.07 -3.48
C LEU A 149 7.22 14.18 -2.93
N THR A 150 7.50 13.22 -2.04
CA THR A 150 6.50 12.39 -1.35
C THR A 150 5.43 13.24 -0.68
N ILE A 151 5.81 14.32 0.02
CA ILE A 151 4.84 15.23 0.65
C ILE A 151 4.04 15.95 -0.44
N GLN A 152 4.66 16.64 -1.41
CA GLN A 152 3.90 17.28 -2.52
C GLN A 152 3.01 16.29 -3.27
N VAL A 153 3.56 15.13 -3.54
CA VAL A 153 2.95 14.00 -4.19
C VAL A 153 1.90 13.35 -3.32
N LEU A 154 1.78 13.56 -2.02
CA LEU A 154 0.70 13.04 -1.15
C LEU A 154 -0.23 14.15 -0.62
N THR A 155 0.18 15.43 -0.71
CA THR A 155 -0.49 16.58 -0.07
C THR A 155 -0.87 17.71 -1.03
N LEU A 156 -0.54 17.65 -2.33
CA LEU A 156 -1.01 18.65 -3.29
C LEU A 156 -2.55 18.56 -3.47
N PRO A 157 -3.22 19.66 -3.85
CA PRO A 157 -4.65 19.66 -4.19
C PRO A 157 -5.04 18.67 -5.32
N TYR A 158 -4.04 18.14 -6.02
CA TYR A 158 -4.16 17.05 -6.99
C TYR A 158 -4.81 15.79 -6.38
N TRP A 159 -4.61 15.54 -5.08
CA TRP A 159 -5.15 14.40 -4.32
C TRP A 159 -6.65 14.44 -4.10
N HIS A 160 -7.21 15.64 -4.01
CA HIS A 160 -8.65 15.79 -3.82
C HIS A 160 -9.47 15.50 -5.08
N ASN A 161 -8.84 15.44 -6.27
CA ASN A 161 -9.58 15.42 -7.54
C ASN A 161 -9.33 14.25 -8.51
N LYS A 162 -8.37 13.33 -8.33
CA LYS A 162 -8.35 12.00 -9.01
C LYS A 162 -7.17 11.08 -8.57
N LYS A 163 -7.53 9.83 -8.20
CA LYS A 163 -6.92 8.49 -8.43
C LYS A 163 -5.39 8.37 -8.69
N THR A 164 -4.68 7.59 -7.84
CA THR A 164 -3.20 7.43 -7.73
C THR A 164 -2.76 5.94 -7.61
N PRO A 165 -1.50 5.55 -7.96
CA PRO A 165 -0.24 6.12 -7.43
C PRO A 165 0.96 6.35 -8.41
N LEU A 166 2.05 6.90 -7.86
CA LEU A 166 3.17 7.61 -8.53
C LEU A 166 4.48 6.81 -8.72
N LEU A 167 5.31 7.34 -9.63
CA LEU A 167 6.70 6.95 -9.94
C LEU A 167 7.64 8.15 -9.72
N VAL A 168 8.85 7.95 -9.18
CA VAL A 168 9.89 8.99 -9.05
C VAL A 168 11.22 8.45 -9.58
N GLU A 169 11.73 9.01 -10.69
CA GLU A 169 13.08 8.74 -11.20
C GLU A 169 14.09 9.77 -10.68
N SER A 170 15.39 9.41 -10.63
CA SER A 170 16.51 10.29 -10.28
C SER A 170 17.66 10.13 -11.29
N TYR A 171 18.34 11.22 -11.68
CA TYR A 171 19.43 11.19 -12.68
C TYR A 171 20.72 11.84 -12.15
N THR A 172 21.79 11.07 -12.02
CA THR A 172 23.16 11.60 -11.86
C THR A 172 23.76 11.92 -13.23
N ARG A 173 24.03 13.21 -13.54
CA ARG A 173 24.93 13.57 -14.64
C ARG A 173 26.36 13.18 -14.26
N ILE A 174 26.96 12.29 -15.06
CA ILE A 174 28.42 12.12 -15.09
C ILE A 174 28.95 13.24 -16.01
N ALA A 175 29.86 14.06 -15.47
CA ALA A 175 30.68 14.98 -16.23
C ALA A 175 31.91 14.24 -16.75
#